data_AF-C8NB63-F1
#
_entry.id   AF-C8NB63-F1
#
_cell.length_a   1.000
_cell.length_b   1.000
_cell.length_c   1.000
_cell.angle_alpha   90.00
_cell.angle_beta   90.00
_cell.angle_gamma   90.00
#
_symmetry.space_group_name_H-M   'P 1'
#
loop_
_entity.id
_entity.type
_entity.pdbx_description
1 polymer ?
#
loop_
_entity_poly.entity_id
_entity_poly.type
_entity_poly.pdbx_seq_one_letter_code
_entity_poly.pdbx_strand_id
1 'polypeptide(L)' 'MALGKLLFGGGNRRTPVLEWQKLKSRNNKYTPELYRTAVPGGWLISQSLTGGLVFLPDPEHEWDGDSLTLYPNNND' A
#
# COMPACT_ATOMS: atom_id res chain seq x y z
N MET A 1 -28.56 13.19 10.44
CA MET A 1 -27.68 12.09 10.87
C MET A 1 -26.32 12.31 10.21
N ALA A 2 -25.25 12.45 11.00
CA ALA A 2 -23.95 12.93 10.51
C ALA A 2 -23.16 11.84 9.77
N LEU A 3 -22.54 12.22 8.66
CA LEU A 3 -21.66 11.40 7.81
C LEU A 3 -20.58 10.65 8.61
N GLY A 4 -20.13 11.23 9.74
CA GLY A 4 -19.17 10.60 10.65
C GLY A 4 -19.64 9.28 11.28
N LYS A 5 -20.96 9.05 11.44
CA LYS A 5 -21.51 7.78 11.95
C LYS A 5 -21.55 6.68 10.89
N LEU A 6 -21.50 7.04 9.61
CA LEU A 6 -21.41 6.09 8.48
C LEU A 6 -19.96 5.66 8.26
N LEU A 7 -19.02 6.60 8.41
CA LEU A 7 -17.58 6.34 8.24
C LEU A 7 -16.98 5.59 9.44
N PHE A 8 -17.43 5.88 10.66
CA PHE A 8 -16.83 5.34 11.88
C PHE A 8 -17.91 4.92 12.91
N GLY A 9 -18.82 4.05 12.47
CA GLY A 9 -19.99 3.59 13.24
C GLY A 9 -19.73 3.35 14.73
N GLY A 10 -20.44 4.11 15.57
CA GLY A 10 -20.38 3.99 17.02
C GLY A 10 -20.85 2.62 17.53
N GLY A 11 -20.11 2.09 18.51
CA GLY A 11 -20.45 0.91 19.31
C GLY A 11 -20.01 -0.42 18.71
N ASN A 12 -18.90 -0.99 19.23
CA ASN A 12 -18.48 -2.40 19.08
C ASN A 12 -18.57 -3.05 17.68
N ARG A 13 -18.34 -2.28 16.60
CA ARG A 13 -18.27 -2.81 15.23
C ARG A 13 -16.82 -2.76 14.73
N ARG A 14 -16.22 -3.96 14.64
CA ARG A 14 -15.07 -4.35 13.80
C ARG A 14 -14.20 -3.19 13.34
N THR A 15 -13.20 -2.82 14.15
CA THR A 15 -12.09 -1.99 13.68
C THR A 15 -11.58 -2.58 12.36
N PRO A 16 -11.47 -1.79 11.29
CA PRO A 16 -10.98 -2.29 10.01
C PRO A 16 -9.57 -2.86 10.20
N VAL A 17 -9.35 -4.04 9.63
CA VAL A 17 -8.05 -4.71 9.63
C VAL A 17 -7.34 -4.32 8.33
N LEU A 18 -6.10 -3.86 8.45
CA LEU A 18 -5.23 -3.65 7.32
C LEU A 18 -4.45 -4.93 7.05
N GLU A 19 -4.68 -5.52 5.89
CA GLU A 19 -3.94 -6.69 5.43
C GLU A 19 -2.66 -6.23 4.74
N TRP A 20 -1.53 -6.31 5.46
CA TRP A 20 -0.24 -5.84 4.97
C TRP A 20 0.48 -6.91 4.15
N GLN A 21 0.91 -6.52 2.95
CA GLN A 21 1.67 -7.33 2.00
C GLN A 21 3.11 -6.82 1.93
N LYS A 22 4.08 -7.72 2.06
CA LYS A 22 5.51 -7.38 1.92
C LYS A 22 5.83 -7.08 0.46
N LEU A 23 6.47 -5.94 0.20
CA LEU A 23 7.04 -5.61 -1.11
C LEU A 23 8.45 -6.19 -1.23
N LYS A 24 8.74 -6.82 -2.38
CA LYS A 24 10.07 -7.37 -2.66
C LYS A 24 11.02 -6.21 -3.01
N SER A 25 11.96 -5.92 -2.12
CA SER A 25 13.11 -5.06 -2.44
C SER A 25 14.28 -5.96 -2.84
N ARG A 26 14.63 -5.99 -4.12
CA ARG A 26 15.76 -6.79 -4.64
C ARG A 26 17.02 -5.92 -4.69
N ASN A 27 18.17 -6.52 -4.42
CA ASN A 27 19.50 -5.91 -4.56
C ASN A 27 19.79 -4.70 -3.64
N ASN A 28 19.04 -4.53 -2.55
CA ASN A 28 19.35 -3.49 -1.57
C ASN A 28 19.35 -4.04 -0.14
N LYS A 29 20.56 -4.24 0.41
CA LYS A 29 20.79 -4.74 1.77
C LYS A 29 20.46 -3.70 2.86
N TYR A 30 20.38 -2.42 2.50
CA TYR A 30 20.24 -1.31 3.43
C TYR A 30 18.84 -0.71 3.49
N THR A 31 17.94 -1.12 2.59
CA THR A 31 16.55 -0.68 2.66
C THR A 31 15.79 -1.53 3.67
N PRO A 32 15.17 -0.91 4.69
CA PRO A 32 14.25 -1.61 5.57
C PRO A 32 13.10 -2.27 4.81
N GLU A 33 12.47 -3.26 5.44
CA GLU A 33 11.34 -3.96 4.85
C GLU A 33 10.19 -2.99 4.57
N LEU A 34 9.65 -3.10 3.35
CA LEU A 34 8.53 -2.31 2.86
C LEU A 34 7.26 -3.17 2.84
N TYR A 35 6.17 -2.56 3.26
CA TYR A 35 4.85 -3.18 3.26
C TYR A 35 3.85 -2.26 2.58
N ARG A 36 2.83 -2.85 1.97
CA ARG A 36 1.67 -2.12 1.46
C ARG A 36 0.37 -2.75 1.93
N THR A 37 -0.69 -1.98 1.99
CA THR A 37 -2.05 -2.48 2.19
C THR A 37 -3.00 -1.70 1.29
N ALA A 38 -4.00 -2.38 0.73
CA ALA A 38 -5.00 -1.75 -0.11
C ALA A 38 -5.93 -0.91 0.76
N VAL A 39 -6.19 0.32 0.34
CA VAL A 39 -7.17 1.23 0.93
C VAL A 39 -8.05 1.81 -0.18
N PRO A 40 -9.22 2.39 0.14
CA PRO A 40 -10.01 3.07 -0.89
C PRO A 40 -9.18 4.12 -1.64
N GLY A 41 -9.15 4.00 -2.98
CA GLY A 41 -8.44 4.92 -3.88
C GLY A 41 -6.95 4.64 -4.07
N GLY A 42 -6.37 3.62 -3.44
CA GLY A 42 -5.01 3.21 -3.72
C GLY A 42 -4.33 2.40 -2.63
N TRP A 43 -3.05 2.66 -2.43
CA TRP A 43 -2.19 1.88 -1.52
C TRP A 43 -1.62 2.75 -0.41
N LEU A 44 -1.64 2.22 0.81
CA LEU A 44 -0.85 2.75 1.90
C LEU A 44 0.45 1.94 1.99
N ILE A 45 1.59 2.60 1.83
CA ILE A 45 2.92 2.00 1.86
C ILE A 45 3.64 2.44 3.13
N SER A 46 4.20 1.49 3.87
CA SER A 46 4.90 1.72 5.12
C SER A 46 6.29 1.10 5.11
N GLN A 47 7.25 1.82 5.70
CA GLN A 47 8.56 1.31 6.02
C GLN A 47 8.63 0.86 7.49
N SER A 48 9.05 -0.38 7.71
CA SER A 48 9.09 -1.03 9.03
C SER A 48 9.93 -0.33 10.11
N LEU A 49 11.09 0.23 9.75
CA LEU A 49 12.06 0.74 10.75
C LEU A 49 11.86 2.20 11.15
N THR A 50 11.63 3.09 10.18
CA THR A 50 11.58 4.54 10.43
C THR A 50 10.15 5.08 10.51
N GLY A 51 9.14 4.26 10.21
CA GLY A 51 7.74 4.65 10.24
C GLY A 51 7.30 5.57 9.10
N GLY A 52 8.09 5.68 8.03
CA GLY A 52 7.70 6.42 6.84
C GLY A 52 6.43 5.83 6.22
N LEU A 53 5.44 6.69 6.00
CA LEU A 53 4.12 6.33 5.46
C LEU A 53 3.84 7.16 4.20
N VAL A 54 3.45 6.49 3.12
CA VAL A 54 3.14 7.12 1.83
C VAL A 54 1.81 6.58 1.31
N PHE A 55 0.96 7.47 0.81
CA PHE A 55 -0.21 7.09 0.03
C PHE A 55 0.12 7.15 -1.47
N LEU A 56 -0.11 6.04 -2.18
CA LEU A 56 0.03 5.93 -3.62
C LEU A 56 -1.36 5.85 -4.24
N PRO A 57 -1.83 6.86 -4.99
CA PRO A 57 -3.10 6.81 -5.68
C PRO A 57 -3.10 5.71 -6.74
N ASP A 58 -4.10 4.82 -6.68
CA ASP A 58 -4.31 3.72 -7.61
C ASP A 58 -5.77 3.26 -7.50
N PRO A 59 -6.73 4.02 -8.08
CA PRO A 59 -8.17 3.80 -7.84
C PRO A 59 -8.65 2.40 -8.24
N GLU A 60 -8.03 1.82 -9.28
CA GLU A 60 -8.37 0.51 -9.83
C GLU A 60 -7.47 -0.62 -9.27
N HIS A 61 -6.54 -0.29 -8.38
CA HIS A 61 -5.58 -1.21 -7.77
C HIS A 61 -4.78 -2.03 -8.80
N GLU A 62 -4.41 -1.42 -9.93
CA GLU A 62 -3.67 -2.09 -11.02
C GLU A 62 -2.17 -2.23 -10.72
N TRP A 63 -1.62 -1.44 -9.81
CA TRP A 63 -0.20 -1.51 -9.46
C TRP A 63 0.10 -2.76 -8.63
N ASP A 64 0.84 -3.69 -9.21
CA ASP A 64 1.22 -4.96 -8.59
C ASP A 64 2.54 -4.89 -7.79
N GLY A 65 3.30 -3.80 -7.88
CA GLY A 65 4.59 -3.64 -7.22
C GLY A 65 5.81 -4.06 -8.05
N ASP A 66 5.60 -4.58 -9.26
CA ASP A 66 6.64 -5.12 -10.16
C ASP A 66 6.43 -4.73 -11.64
N SER A 67 5.39 -3.93 -11.93
CA SER A 67 4.96 -3.59 -13.29
C SER A 67 5.93 -2.70 -14.09
N LEU A 68 6.96 -2.13 -13.46
CA LEU A 68 7.96 -1.31 -14.14
C LEU A 68 9.10 -2.17 -14.69
N THR A 69 9.04 -2.49 -15.98
CA THR A 69 10.18 -3.06 -16.71
C THR A 69 11.23 -1.97 -16.94
N LEU A 70 12.30 -1.98 -16.13
CA LEU A 70 13.39 -0.99 -16.23
C LEU A 70 14.33 -1.19 -17.43
N TYR A 71 14.15 -2.27 -18.18
CA TYR A 71 14.92 -2.56 -19.38
C TYR A 71 13.96 -2.71 -20.56
N PRO A 72 13.93 -1.78 -21.53
CA PRO A 72 13.29 -2.07 -22.79
C PRO A 72 13.96 -3.32 -23.38
N ASN A 73 13.15 -4.26 -23.88
CA ASN A 73 13.68 -5.36 -24.68
C ASN A 73 14.43 -4.71 -25.86
N ASN A 74 15.75 -4.88 -25.93
CA ASN A 74 16.57 -4.36 -27.03
C ASN A 74 16.37 -5.17 -28.33
N ASN A 75 15.14 -5.61 -28.61
CA ASN A 75 14.77 -6.49 -29.72
C ASN A 75 13.83 -5.80 -30.73
N ASP A 76 13.70 -4.48 -30.67
CA ASP A 76 13.01 -3.66 -31.70
C ASP A 76 14.02 -3.11 -32.72
#